data_AF-V5GI76-F1
#
_entry.id   AF-V5GI76-F1
#
_cell.length_a   1.000
_cell.length_b   1.000
_cell.length_c   1.000
_cell.angle_alpha   90.00
_cell.angle_beta   90.00
_cell.angle_gamma   90.00
#
_symmetry.space_group_name_H-M   'P 1'
#
loop_
_entity.id
_entity.type
_entity.pdbx_description
1 polymer ?
#
loop_
_entity_poly.entity_id
_entity_poly.type
_entity_poly.pdbx_seq_one_letter_code
_entity_poly.pdbx_strand_id
1 'polypeptide(L)'
;TDHSSLVIFFGGDIQDFTENMQSHRDNKNYIKWNLENTAQLLQSKFKENHIMVVRPSRLEYKTFSCYENFVPCINCGAPEHTPMHNGLIHLEKLICNLSEKLNSMTECDFQAAMEVSKRAIVQDDDVSVKDDLVNGE
;
A
#
# COMPACT_ATOMS: atom_id res chain seq x y z
N THR A 1 -24.27 -1.88 19.48
CA THR A 1 -23.45 -2.74 18.61
C THR A 1 -22.25 -1.92 18.22
N ASP A 2 -21.07 -2.31 18.68
CA ASP A 2 -19.84 -1.63 18.29
C ASP A 2 -19.53 -2.03 16.84
N HIS A 3 -19.79 -1.12 15.91
CA HIS A 3 -19.57 -1.36 14.49
C HIS A 3 -18.17 -0.85 14.16
N SER A 4 -17.17 -1.73 14.25
CA SER A 4 -15.83 -1.42 13.73
C SER A 4 -15.93 -1.16 12.23
N SER A 5 -15.53 0.03 11.80
CA SER A 5 -15.48 0.43 10.39
C SER A 5 -14.12 0.11 9.77
N LEU A 6 -14.13 -0.13 8.46
CA LEU A 6 -12.94 -0.45 7.66
C LEU A 6 -12.58 0.73 6.76
N VAL A 7 -11.35 1.22 6.87
CA VAL A 7 -10.76 2.21 5.96
C VAL A 7 -9.95 1.47 4.91
N ILE A 8 -10.38 1.56 3.66
CA ILE A 8 -9.72 0.93 2.52
C ILE A 8 -8.93 1.99 1.76
N PHE A 9 -7.63 1.78 1.63
CA PHE A 9 -6.71 2.71 0.98
C PHE A 9 -6.05 2.06 -0.24
N PHE A 10 -6.14 2.74 -1.38
CA PHE A 10 -5.43 2.38 -2.60
C PHE A 10 -4.18 3.27 -2.69
N GLY A 11 -3.02 2.64 -2.68
CA GLY A 11 -1.74 3.32 -2.85
C GLY A 11 -1.64 4.07 -4.17
N GLY A 12 -0.86 5.15 -4.16
CA GLY A 12 -0.54 5.92 -5.36
C GLY A 12 0.46 5.21 -6.25
N ASP A 13 0.88 5.90 -7.31
CA ASP A 13 2.07 5.52 -8.08
C ASP A 13 3.30 5.43 -7.17
N ILE A 14 4.30 4.66 -7.59
CA ILE A 14 5.57 4.35 -6.91
C ILE A 14 5.49 3.71 -5.51
N GLN A 15 4.35 3.75 -4.83
CA GLN A 15 4.15 3.16 -3.50
C GLN A 15 4.16 1.62 -3.60
N ASP A 16 5.10 1.01 -2.90
CA ASP A 16 5.23 -0.44 -2.84
C ASP A 16 5.80 -0.85 -1.47
N PHE A 17 6.18 -2.13 -1.34
CA PHE A 17 7.01 -2.58 -0.24
C PHE A 17 8.34 -1.84 -0.18
N THR A 18 8.82 -1.68 1.05
CA THR A 18 10.03 -0.92 1.38
C THR A 18 11.25 -1.41 0.58
N GLU A 19 11.43 -2.72 0.46
CA GLU A 19 12.56 -3.33 -0.26
C GLU A 19 12.51 -2.99 -1.76
N ASN A 20 11.32 -2.99 -2.35
CA ASN A 20 11.12 -2.68 -3.77
C ASN A 20 11.41 -1.20 -4.03
N MET A 21 10.90 -0.31 -3.17
CA MET A 21 11.14 1.13 -3.28
C MET A 21 12.61 1.48 -3.07
N GLN A 22 13.30 0.86 -2.10
CA GLN A 22 14.74 1.06 -1.84
C GLN A 22 15.62 0.64 -3.03
N SER A 23 15.23 -0.42 -3.75
CA SER A 23 15.97 -0.89 -4.92
C SER A 23 15.90 0.05 -6.13
N HIS A 24 14.91 0.95 -6.16
CA HIS A 24 14.73 1.90 -7.26
C HIS A 24 15.56 3.17 -7.05
N ARG A 25 16.18 3.68 -8.12
CA ARG A 25 17.01 4.89 -8.07
C ARG A 25 16.26 6.09 -7.53
N ASP A 26 15.00 6.27 -7.93
CA ASP A 26 14.20 7.45 -7.63
C ASP A 26 13.16 7.19 -6.53
N ASN A 27 12.58 5.99 -6.45
CA ASN A 27 11.47 5.71 -5.52
C ASN A 27 11.97 5.67 -4.07
N LYS A 28 13.25 5.32 -3.85
CA LYS A 28 13.88 5.34 -2.53
C LYS A 28 13.81 6.72 -1.84
N ASN A 29 13.72 7.80 -2.62
CA ASN A 29 13.58 9.16 -2.05
C ASN A 29 12.20 9.39 -1.40
N TYR A 30 11.24 8.52 -1.69
CA TYR A 30 9.88 8.53 -1.14
C TYR A 30 9.64 7.37 -0.17
N ILE A 31 10.69 6.73 0.34
CA ILE A 31 10.57 5.49 1.13
C ILE A 31 9.71 5.63 2.38
N LYS A 32 9.65 6.83 2.98
CA LYS A 32 8.77 7.13 4.12
C LYS A 32 7.27 7.02 3.80
N TRP A 33 6.92 6.98 2.51
CA TRP A 33 5.56 6.81 1.99
C TRP A 33 5.33 5.40 1.44
N ASN A 34 6.12 4.41 1.84
CA ASN A 34 5.84 3.00 1.53
C ASN A 34 4.47 2.58 2.10
N LEU A 35 3.98 1.42 1.67
CA LEU A 35 2.64 0.94 2.03
C LEU A 35 2.46 0.76 3.55
N GLU A 36 3.49 0.29 4.26
CA GLU A 36 3.44 0.01 5.69
C GLU A 36 3.46 1.30 6.52
N ASN A 37 4.37 2.23 6.20
CA ASN A 37 4.38 3.57 6.82
C ASN A 37 3.06 4.30 6.58
N THR A 38 2.47 4.15 5.39
CA THR A 38 1.16 4.74 5.07
C THR A 38 0.05 4.08 5.90
N ALA A 39 0.09 2.76 6.10
CA ALA A 39 -0.85 2.07 6.98
C ALA A 39 -0.78 2.59 8.42
N GLN A 40 0.43 2.78 8.98
CA GLN A 40 0.60 3.38 10.30
C GLN A 40 0.09 4.81 10.39
N LEU A 41 0.37 5.63 9.36
CA LEU A 41 -0.14 6.99 9.29
C LEU A 41 -1.68 7.00 9.31
N LEU A 42 -2.33 6.15 8.50
CA LEU A 42 -3.78 6.01 8.47
C LEU A 42 -4.32 5.53 9.83
N GLN A 43 -3.69 4.54 10.46
CA GLN A 43 -4.09 4.05 11.78
C GLN A 43 -4.03 5.15 12.84
N SER A 44 -3.06 6.07 12.77
CA SER A 44 -2.94 7.20 13.70
C SER A 44 -4.10 8.20 13.58
N LYS A 45 -4.70 8.32 12.38
CA LYS A 45 -5.82 9.20 12.08
C LYS A 45 -7.17 8.54 12.34
N PHE A 46 -7.28 7.25 12.08
CA PHE A 46 -8.50 6.46 12.19
C PHE A 46 -8.37 5.41 13.31
N LYS A 47 -8.15 5.86 14.55
CA LYS A 47 -7.76 5.00 15.70
C LYS A 47 -8.71 3.86 16.03
N GLU A 48 -10.01 4.03 15.76
CA GLU A 48 -11.06 3.05 16.05
C GLU A 48 -11.46 2.22 14.83
N ASN A 49 -10.75 2.38 13.71
CA ASN A 49 -11.06 1.70 12.45
C ASN A 49 -9.97 0.68 12.13
N HIS A 50 -10.37 -0.40 11.45
CA HIS A 50 -9.42 -1.27 10.78
C HIS A 50 -8.89 -0.59 9.51
N ILE A 51 -7.60 -0.76 9.23
CA ILE A 51 -6.96 -0.25 8.02
C ILE A 51 -6.68 -1.41 7.08
N MET A 52 -7.09 -1.26 5.82
CA MET A 52 -6.76 -2.18 4.73
C MET A 52 -6.08 -1.41 3.61
N VAL A 53 -4.81 -1.70 3.37
CA VAL A 53 -4.04 -1.15 2.26
C VAL A 53 -4.07 -2.12 1.09
N VAL A 54 -4.55 -1.66 -0.06
CA VAL A 54 -4.65 -2.44 -1.30
C VAL A 54 -3.44 -2.12 -2.18
N ARG A 55 -2.57 -3.11 -2.35
CA ARG A 55 -1.45 -3.04 -3.29
C ARG A 55 -1.96 -3.26 -4.72
N PRO A 56 -1.44 -2.54 -5.74
CA PRO A 56 -1.80 -2.80 -7.13
C PRO A 56 -1.42 -4.23 -7.54
N SER A 57 -2.17 -4.82 -8.48
CA SER A 57 -1.85 -6.15 -9.01
C SER A 57 -0.57 -6.13 -9.84
N ARG A 58 -0.25 -4.98 -10.45
CA ARG A 58 0.98 -4.74 -11.21
C ARG A 58 1.46 -3.30 -11.04
N LEU A 59 2.77 -3.11 -10.90
CA LEU A 59 3.45 -1.82 -11.03
C LEU A 59 4.10 -1.72 -12.40
N GLU A 60 3.43 -1.08 -13.36
CA GLU A 60 3.93 -0.92 -14.73
C GLU A 60 5.13 0.03 -14.73
N TYR A 61 6.23 -0.39 -15.36
CA TYR A 61 7.53 0.31 -15.31
C TYR A 61 8.01 0.68 -13.89
N LYS A 62 7.62 -0.09 -12.87
CA LYS A 62 7.89 0.17 -11.44
C LYS A 62 7.41 1.55 -10.95
N THR A 63 6.48 2.15 -11.68
CA THR A 63 6.03 3.53 -11.45
C THR A 63 4.51 3.59 -11.38
N PHE A 64 3.81 3.05 -12.38
CA PHE A 64 2.37 3.21 -12.50
C PHE A 64 1.62 2.08 -11.80
N SER A 65 0.74 2.44 -10.88
CA SER A 65 -0.06 1.49 -10.11
C SER A 65 -1.28 1.01 -10.92
N CYS A 66 -1.23 -0.25 -11.37
CA CYS A 66 -2.33 -0.87 -12.12
C CYS A 66 -3.19 -1.72 -11.17
N TYR A 67 -4.41 -1.26 -10.91
CA TYR A 67 -5.42 -1.94 -10.13
C TYR A 67 -6.39 -2.71 -11.04
N GLU A 68 -5.87 -3.72 -11.75
CA GLU A 68 -6.60 -4.37 -12.86
C GLU A 68 -7.93 -5.01 -12.44
N ASN A 69 -8.09 -5.40 -11.17
CA ASN A 69 -9.35 -5.91 -10.64
C ASN A 69 -10.45 -4.84 -10.55
N PHE A 70 -10.11 -3.57 -10.64
CA PHE A 70 -11.02 -2.43 -10.49
C PHE A 70 -11.07 -1.58 -11.75
N VAL A 71 -9.94 -1.44 -12.43
CA VAL A 71 -9.77 -0.64 -13.65
C VAL A 71 -8.84 -1.40 -14.59
N PRO A 72 -9.32 -1.91 -15.73
CA PRO A 72 -8.45 -2.53 -16.72
C PRO A 72 -7.46 -1.50 -17.26
N CYS A 73 -6.21 -1.90 -17.44
CA CYS A 73 -5.18 -1.04 -18.00
C CYS A 73 -4.53 -1.70 -19.22
N ILE A 74 -4.24 -0.91 -20.26
CA ILE A 74 -3.38 -1.35 -21.36
C ILE A 74 -1.90 -1.37 -20.94
N ASN A 75 -1.01 -1.91 -21.78
CA ASN A 75 0.44 -2.07 -21.54
C ASN A 75 1.27 -0.78 -21.34
N CYS A 76 0.63 0.33 -20.97
CA CYS A 76 1.29 1.57 -20.56
C CYS A 76 0.68 2.14 -19.26
N GLY A 77 -0.13 1.37 -18.54
CA GLY A 77 -0.82 1.82 -17.32
C GLY A 77 -2.03 2.72 -17.58
N ALA A 78 -2.35 3.03 -18.84
CA ALA A 78 -3.52 3.84 -19.17
C ALA A 78 -4.81 3.02 -18.97
N PRO A 79 -5.83 3.58 -18.28
CA PRO A 79 -7.07 2.89 -18.01
C PRO A 79 -7.89 2.73 -19.31
N GLU A 80 -8.48 1.56 -19.50
CA GLU A 80 -9.52 1.38 -20.50
C GLU A 80 -10.84 1.99 -19.98
N HIS A 81 -11.55 2.70 -20.84
CA HIS A 81 -12.86 3.28 -20.51
C HIS A 81 -13.96 2.21 -20.53
N THR A 82 -13.85 1.22 -19.65
CA THR A 82 -14.88 0.22 -19.38
C THR A 82 -15.69 0.67 -18.15
N PRO A 83 -17.01 0.88 -18.26
CA PRO A 83 -17.83 1.28 -17.11
C PRO A 83 -17.70 0.29 -15.95
N MET A 84 -17.24 0.79 -14.80
CA MET A 84 -17.20 0.15 -13.48
C MET A 84 -16.38 -1.14 -13.35
N HIS A 85 -16.13 -1.91 -14.42
CA HIS A 85 -15.41 -3.19 -14.47
C HIS A 85 -15.67 -4.11 -13.25
N ASN A 86 -16.93 -4.20 -12.80
CA ASN A 86 -17.31 -4.95 -11.61
C ASN A 86 -16.52 -4.57 -10.33
N GLY A 87 -15.97 -3.36 -10.25
CA GLY A 87 -15.04 -2.95 -9.19
C GLY A 87 -15.61 -3.12 -7.78
N LEU A 88 -16.91 -2.85 -7.57
CA LEU A 88 -17.56 -3.11 -6.28
C LEU A 88 -17.65 -4.60 -5.93
N ILE A 89 -17.90 -5.46 -6.93
CA ILE A 89 -17.92 -6.92 -6.74
C ILE A 89 -16.50 -7.41 -6.43
N HIS A 90 -15.48 -6.87 -7.10
CA HIS A 90 -14.09 -7.18 -6.78
C HIS A 90 -13.70 -6.70 -5.39
N LEU A 91 -14.19 -5.53 -4.95
CA LEU A 91 -13.99 -5.03 -3.59
C LEU A 91 -14.63 -5.95 -2.55
N GLU A 92 -15.89 -6.33 -2.75
CA GLU A 92 -16.61 -7.25 -1.87
C GLU A 92 -15.84 -8.58 -1.73
N LYS A 93 -15.44 -9.18 -2.86
CA LYS A 93 -14.65 -10.42 -2.86
C LYS A 93 -13.31 -10.26 -2.15
N LEU A 94 -12.64 -9.13 -2.32
CA LEU A 94 -11.37 -8.87 -1.65
C LEU A 94 -11.53 -8.81 -0.13
N ILE A 95 -12.60 -8.15 0.35
CA ILE A 95 -12.93 -8.08 1.78
C ILE A 95 -13.33 -9.45 2.33
N CYS A 96 -14.16 -10.21 1.62
CA CYS A 96 -14.53 -11.57 2.01
C CYS A 96 -13.31 -12.48 2.12
N ASN A 97 -12.44 -12.47 1.11
CA ASN A 97 -11.20 -13.25 1.11
C ASN A 97 -10.27 -12.85 2.27
N LEU A 98 -10.16 -11.55 2.58
CA LEU A 98 -9.41 -11.08 3.74
C LEU A 98 -9.99 -11.65 5.04
N SER A 99 -11.30 -11.57 5.21
CA SER A 99 -11.98 -12.12 6.39
C SER A 99 -11.76 -13.63 6.53
N GLU A 100 -11.91 -14.39 5.45
CA GLU A 100 -11.63 -15.83 5.44
C GLU A 100 -10.17 -16.12 5.80
N LYS A 101 -9.23 -15.36 5.23
CA LYS A 101 -7.80 -15.52 5.51
C LYS A 101 -7.50 -15.27 6.98
N LEU A 102 -8.01 -14.19 7.56
CA LEU A 102 -7.84 -13.85 8.98
C LEU A 102 -8.42 -14.93 9.90
N ASN A 103 -9.61 -15.44 9.59
CA ASN A 103 -10.24 -16.51 10.39
C ASN A 103 -9.49 -17.85 10.30
N SER A 104 -8.78 -18.09 9.19
CA SER A 104 -7.97 -19.31 9.00
C SER A 104 -6.52 -19.17 9.48
N MET A 105 -6.10 -17.98 9.88
CA MET A 105 -4.71 -17.67 10.20
C MET A 105 -4.30 -18.31 11.52
N THR A 106 -3.19 -19.03 11.53
CA THR A 106 -2.64 -19.57 12.77
C THR A 106 -1.86 -18.49 13.53
N GLU A 107 -1.62 -18.71 14.82
CA GLU A 107 -0.75 -17.82 15.62
C GLU A 107 0.65 -17.69 15.00
N CYS A 108 1.20 -18.78 14.45
CA CYS A 108 2.49 -18.76 13.77
C CYS A 108 2.49 -17.85 12.54
N ASP A 109 1.45 -17.95 11.70
CA ASP A 109 1.27 -17.08 10.54
C ASP A 109 1.17 -15.62 10.96
N PHE A 110 0.41 -15.34 12.03
CA PHE A 110 0.22 -14.00 12.56
C PHE A 110 1.54 -13.39 13.04
N GLN A 111 2.32 -14.12 13.83
CA GLN A 111 3.63 -13.67 14.29
C GLN A 111 4.59 -13.44 13.13
N ALA A 112 4.61 -14.32 12.13
CA ALA A 112 5.44 -14.14 10.93
C ALA A 112 5.05 -12.86 10.15
N ALA A 113 3.75 -12.61 9.97
CA ALA A 113 3.27 -11.40 9.30
C ALA A 113 3.63 -10.13 10.09
N MET A 114 3.48 -10.16 11.42
CA MET A 114 3.87 -9.06 12.31
C MET A 114 5.37 -8.76 12.23
N GLU A 115 6.22 -9.79 12.15
CA GLU A 115 7.67 -9.59 12.00
C GLU A 115 8.05 -8.97 10.66
N VAL A 116 7.36 -9.33 9.58
CA VAL A 116 7.55 -8.70 8.27
C VAL A 116 7.12 -7.23 8.32
N SER A 117 5.93 -6.95 8.85
CA SER A 117 5.40 -5.58 9.01
C SER A 117 6.36 -4.68 9.79
N LYS A 118 6.88 -5.14 10.94
CA LYS A 118 7.85 -4.35 11.75
C LYS A 118 9.11 -3.97 10.97
N ARG A 119 9.61 -4.83 10.10
CA ARG A 119 10.83 -4.58 9.31
C ARG A 119 10.58 -3.65 8.12
N ALA A 120 9.35 -3.63 7.61
CA ALA A 120 8.97 -2.75 6.51
C ALA A 120 8.84 -1.29 6.94
N ILE A 121 8.61 -1.02 8.24
CA ILE A 121 8.54 0.35 8.77
C ILE A 121 9.89 1.03 8.74
N VAL A 122 9.93 2.17 8.07
CA VAL A 122 11.08 3.08 8.06
C VAL A 122 10.86 4.17 9.09
N GLN A 123 11.80 4.33 10.03
CA GLN A 123 11.74 5.39 11.04
C GLN A 123 12.25 6.71 10.45
N ASP A 124 11.74 7.84 10.94
CA ASP A 124 12.14 9.18 10.45
C ASP A 124 13.66 9.43 10.61
N ASP A 125 14.33 8.77 11.57
CA ASP A 125 15.79 8.90 11.79
C ASP A 125 16.64 8.28 10.67
N ASP A 126 16.10 7.36 9.87
CA ASP A 126 16.77 6.80 8.67
C ASP A 126 16.75 7.78 7.48
N VAL A 127 15.99 8.88 7.58
CA VAL A 127 15.88 9.93 6.55
C VAL A 127 16.76 11.13 6.94
N SER A 128 18.01 10.88 7.33
CA SER A 128 18.97 11.96 7.60
C SER A 128 19.85 12.29 6.37
N VAL A 129 19.57 13.48 5.83
CA VAL A 129 20.43 14.40 5.04
C VAL A 129 20.72 14.05 3.58
N LYS A 130 19.88 14.58 2.68
CA LYS A 130 20.32 15.35 1.49
C LYS A 130 19.33 16.47 1.16
N ASP A 131 19.09 17.35 2.13
CA ASP A 131 18.82 18.75 1.78
C ASP A 131 20.19 19.41 1.62
N ASP A 132 20.86 19.12 0.50
CA ASP A 132 22.01 19.91 0.08
C ASP A 132 21.49 21.29 -0.30
N LEU A 133 21.70 22.21 0.65
CA LEU A 133 21.96 23.62 0.41
C LEU A 133 22.54 23.85 -1.00
N VAL A 134 21.75 24.47 -1.88
CA VAL A 134 22.29 25.42 -2.86
C VAL A 134 21.46 26.69 -2.76
N ASN A 135 21.81 27.50 -1.77
CA ASN A 135 21.65 28.95 -1.83
C ASN A 135 22.94 29.54 -2.41
N GLY A 136 22.80 30.31 -3.49
CA GLY A 136 23.64 31.48 -3.81
C GLY A 136 25.08 31.25 -4.26
N GLU A 137 25.32 31.42 -5.57
CA GLU A 137 26.06 32.55 -6.14
C GLU A 137 25.45 32.93 -7.51
#